data_AF-A0A2D5WM46-F1
#
_entry.id   AF-A0A2D5WM46-F1
#
_cell.length_a   1.000
_cell.length_b   1.000
_cell.length_c   1.000
_cell.angle_alpha   90.00
_cell.angle_beta   90.00
_cell.angle_gamma   90.00
#
_symmetry.space_group_name_H-M   'P 1'
#
loop_
_entity.id
_entity.type
_entity.pdbx_description
1 polymer ?
#
loop_
_entity_poly.entity_id
_entity_poly.type
_entity_poly.pdbx_seq_one_letter_code
_entity_poly.pdbx_strand_id
1 'polypeptide(L)'
;MKRYTLFFTSFNISVMSIGNARNIVIHKINTTREFLEINPNYGIEFDVRNNNGEICLSHNPIVNNVEVEPLEKLLQLCNDNLLIANVKESGIEAQVISLIRNYSDNFFLLDCEMPYIINNYKTKGNYLSIRYSNLESINTVDNFINYIKWIWVDTYDEVDIKKLNNELYANSKIVFVSPERWDKEINIDEYIEKLRNKDARIDFVMTDENNAKSWENNFFNY
;
A
#
# COMPACT_ATOMS: atom_id res chain seq x y z
N MET A 1 -28.70 -34.64 -46.21
CA MET A 1 -28.90 -34.18 -44.81
C MET A 1 -28.12 -35.08 -43.86
N LYS A 2 -26.93 -34.67 -43.43
CA LYS A 2 -26.19 -35.30 -42.33
C LYS A 2 -25.96 -34.21 -41.27
N ARG A 3 -26.60 -34.37 -40.11
CA ARG A 3 -26.38 -33.52 -38.93
C ARG A 3 -25.08 -34.00 -38.27
N TYR A 4 -24.10 -33.10 -38.15
CA TYR A 4 -22.96 -33.30 -37.26
C TYR A 4 -23.32 -32.67 -35.91
N THR A 5 -23.44 -33.51 -34.89
CA THR A 5 -23.58 -33.08 -33.50
C THR A 5 -22.17 -32.78 -32.97
N LEU A 6 -21.84 -31.49 -32.79
CA LEU A 6 -20.64 -31.10 -32.04
C LEU A 6 -20.90 -31.31 -30.55
N PHE A 7 -20.19 -32.25 -29.94
CA PHE A 7 -20.02 -32.31 -28.49
C PHE A 7 -19.09 -31.16 -28.08
N PHE A 8 -19.65 -30.15 -27.41
CA PHE A 8 -18.84 -29.21 -26.64
C PHE A 8 -18.47 -29.90 -25.33
N THR A 9 -17.22 -30.32 -25.20
CA THR A 9 -16.63 -30.60 -23.89
C THR A 9 -16.44 -29.25 -23.20
N SER A 10 -17.28 -28.97 -22.21
CA SER A 10 -17.08 -27.85 -21.29
C SER A 10 -15.79 -28.09 -20.51
N PHE A 11 -14.72 -27.41 -20.89
CA PHE A 11 -13.57 -27.21 -20.01
C PHE A 11 -14.06 -26.37 -18.82
N ASN A 12 -14.34 -27.03 -17.69
CA ASN A 12 -14.42 -26.36 -16.40
C ASN A 12 -13.00 -25.87 -16.09
N ILE A 13 -12.66 -24.67 -16.54
CA ILE A 13 -11.63 -23.89 -15.88
C ILE A 13 -12.22 -23.56 -14.52
N SER A 14 -11.80 -24.32 -13.51
CA SER A 14 -11.92 -23.89 -12.13
C SER A 14 -11.34 -22.49 -12.10
N VAL A 15 -12.19 -21.47 -11.93
CA VAL A 15 -11.75 -20.15 -11.51
C VAL A 15 -11.14 -20.40 -10.15
N MET A 16 -9.83 -20.66 -10.11
CA MET A 16 -9.06 -20.48 -8.90
C MET A 16 -9.38 -19.05 -8.49
N SER A 17 -10.01 -18.91 -7.33
CA SER A 17 -10.16 -17.64 -6.63
C SER A 17 -8.89 -16.86 -6.88
N ILE A 18 -8.96 -15.73 -7.59
CA ILE A 18 -7.86 -14.77 -7.57
C ILE A 18 -7.80 -14.40 -6.10
N GLY A 19 -6.85 -14.98 -5.37
CA GLY A 19 -6.69 -14.75 -3.95
C GLY A 19 -6.61 -13.25 -3.69
N ASN A 20 -6.88 -12.86 -2.45
CA ASN A 20 -6.75 -11.49 -1.98
C ASN A 20 -5.29 -10.99 -1.93
N ALA A 21 -4.42 -11.49 -2.82
CA ALA A 21 -3.07 -11.00 -3.10
C ALA A 21 -3.03 -9.48 -3.27
N ARG A 22 -4.09 -8.89 -3.85
CA ARG A 22 -4.21 -7.44 -4.04
C ARG A 22 -4.28 -6.65 -2.72
N ASN A 23 -4.55 -7.30 -1.60
CA ASN A 23 -4.58 -6.70 -0.27
C ASN A 23 -3.19 -6.69 0.39
N ILE A 24 -2.16 -7.29 -0.23
CA ILE A 24 -0.79 -7.27 0.25
C ILE A 24 -0.02 -6.14 -0.41
N VAL A 25 0.82 -5.45 0.36
CA VAL A 25 1.78 -4.46 -0.11
C VAL A 25 3.18 -4.86 0.34
N ILE A 26 4.12 -4.98 -0.60
CA ILE A 26 5.52 -5.29 -0.27
C ILE A 26 6.26 -4.00 0.04
N HIS A 27 6.92 -3.99 1.19
CA HIS A 27 7.73 -2.89 1.67
C HIS A 27 9.00 -2.69 0.84
N LYS A 28 9.34 -1.43 0.54
CA LYS A 28 10.63 -0.96 0.04
C LYS A 28 11.10 -1.60 -1.28
N ILE A 29 10.25 -1.52 -2.31
CA ILE A 29 10.61 -1.90 -3.69
C ILE A 29 11.18 -0.69 -4.42
N ASN A 30 12.50 -0.53 -4.41
CA ASN A 30 13.19 0.67 -4.90
C ASN A 30 13.93 0.46 -6.23
N THR A 31 13.71 -0.68 -6.90
CA THR A 31 14.25 -0.95 -8.23
C THR A 31 13.25 -1.72 -9.08
N THR A 32 13.33 -1.56 -10.40
CA THR A 32 12.54 -2.38 -11.34
C THR A 32 12.86 -3.87 -11.22
N ARG A 33 14.10 -4.21 -10.88
CA ARG A 33 14.52 -5.60 -10.64
C ARG A 33 13.78 -6.23 -9.46
N GLU A 34 13.74 -5.55 -8.31
CA GLU A 34 12.99 -6.04 -7.14
C GLU A 34 11.51 -6.22 -7.45
N PHE A 35 10.90 -5.28 -8.19
CA PHE A 35 9.49 -5.40 -8.60
C PHE A 35 9.21 -6.63 -9.45
N LEU A 36 10.13 -6.99 -10.35
CA LEU A 36 9.98 -8.17 -11.22
C LEU A 36 10.19 -9.50 -10.49
N GLU A 37 10.76 -9.48 -9.28
CA GLU A 37 11.01 -10.67 -8.46
C GLU A 37 9.79 -11.03 -7.57
N ILE A 38 8.91 -10.07 -7.26
CA ILE A 38 7.73 -10.29 -6.41
C ILE A 38 6.48 -10.74 -7.20
N ASN A 39 5.43 -11.15 -6.48
CA ASN A 39 4.14 -11.46 -7.09
C ASN A 39 3.54 -10.20 -7.76
N PRO A 40 3.22 -10.22 -9.06
CA PRO A 40 2.75 -9.04 -9.80
C PRO A 40 1.38 -8.54 -9.36
N ASN A 41 0.64 -9.27 -8.52
CA ASN A 41 -0.64 -8.83 -7.98
C ASN A 41 -0.52 -8.07 -6.65
N TYR A 42 0.66 -8.06 -6.02
CA TYR A 42 0.87 -7.31 -4.77
C TYR A 42 1.02 -5.82 -5.06
N GLY A 43 0.53 -4.98 -4.15
CA GLY A 43 0.94 -3.59 -4.10
C GLY A 43 2.40 -3.44 -3.69
N ILE A 44 2.94 -2.23 -3.84
CA ILE A 44 4.30 -1.90 -3.43
C ILE A 44 4.36 -0.58 -2.67
N GLU A 45 5.21 -0.53 -1.67
CA GLU A 45 5.70 0.71 -1.07
C GLU A 45 7.13 0.97 -1.56
N PHE A 46 7.42 2.23 -1.89
CA PHE A 46 8.71 2.64 -2.43
C PHE A 46 9.06 4.05 -1.99
N ASP A 47 10.36 4.32 -1.88
CA ASP A 47 10.90 5.58 -1.40
C ASP A 47 11.19 6.51 -2.57
N VAL A 48 10.70 7.75 -2.52
CA VAL A 48 10.92 8.75 -3.56
C VAL A 48 11.71 9.95 -3.06
N ARG A 49 12.60 10.44 -3.93
CA ARG A 49 13.41 11.66 -3.77
C ARG A 49 13.50 12.42 -5.08
N ASN A 50 13.93 13.68 -5.02
CA ASN A 50 14.32 14.49 -6.15
C ASN A 50 15.84 14.39 -6.38
N ASN A 51 16.21 14.12 -7.63
CA ASN A 51 17.57 14.20 -8.11
C ASN A 51 17.63 15.23 -9.24
N ASN A 52 18.10 16.44 -8.95
CA ASN A 52 18.26 17.53 -9.92
C ASN A 52 17.00 17.83 -10.76
N GLY A 53 15.82 17.77 -10.13
CA GLY A 53 14.53 18.01 -10.78
C GLY A 53 13.77 16.76 -11.19
N GLU A 54 14.39 15.58 -11.18
CA GLU A 54 13.75 14.31 -11.55
C GLU A 54 13.35 13.50 -10.30
N ILE A 55 12.19 12.85 -10.31
CA ILE A 55 11.78 11.96 -9.21
C ILE A 55 12.40 10.57 -9.43
N CYS A 56 13.14 10.09 -8.44
CA CYS A 56 13.84 8.82 -8.47
C CYS A 56 13.54 7.97 -7.24
N LEU A 57 13.81 6.67 -7.35
CA LEU A 57 13.70 5.69 -6.28
C LEU A 57 14.96 5.74 -5.41
N SER A 58 14.80 6.14 -4.15
CA SER A 58 15.90 6.08 -3.17
C SER A 58 15.42 6.31 -1.74
N HIS A 59 15.72 5.36 -0.86
CA HIS A 59 15.55 5.52 0.59
C HIS A 59 16.53 6.57 1.16
N ASN A 60 17.81 6.44 0.81
CA ASN A 60 18.88 7.24 1.38
C ASN A 60 19.05 8.57 0.64
N PRO A 61 19.56 9.63 1.30
CA PRO A 61 19.95 10.85 0.61
C PRO A 61 20.87 10.58 -0.57
N ILE A 62 20.63 11.27 -1.67
CA ILE A 62 21.38 11.09 -2.91
C ILE A 62 22.68 11.87 -2.77
N VAL A 63 23.80 11.15 -2.79
CA VAL A 63 25.14 11.73 -2.78
C VAL A 63 25.71 11.71 -4.20
N ASN A 64 26.59 12.68 -4.49
CA ASN A 64 27.19 12.80 -5.81
C ASN A 64 27.78 11.46 -6.30
N ASN A 65 27.49 11.12 -7.56
CA ASN A 65 27.95 9.91 -8.26
C ASN A 65 27.23 8.59 -7.91
N VAL A 66 26.14 8.60 -7.15
CA VAL A 66 25.27 7.43 -7.01
C VAL A 66 24.24 7.44 -8.12
N GLU A 67 24.23 6.39 -8.94
CA GLU A 67 23.15 6.16 -9.91
C GLU A 67 21.88 5.77 -9.17
N VAL A 68 20.80 6.47 -9.46
CA VAL A 68 19.46 6.22 -8.89
C VAL A 68 18.49 5.97 -10.04
N GLU A 69 17.57 5.02 -9.84
CA GLU A 69 16.62 4.67 -10.88
C GLU A 69 15.49 5.71 -10.95
N PRO A 70 15.16 6.26 -12.14
CA PRO A 70 14.00 7.14 -12.28
C PRO A 70 12.71 6.40 -11.92
N LEU A 71 11.83 7.04 -11.16
CA LEU A 71 10.55 6.45 -10.73
C LEU A 71 9.71 6.00 -11.94
N GLU A 72 9.78 6.74 -13.04
CA GLU A 72 9.03 6.44 -14.27
C GLU A 72 9.26 5.01 -14.78
N LYS A 73 10.49 4.48 -14.66
CA LYS A 73 10.80 3.12 -15.12
C LYS A 73 10.02 2.06 -14.34
N LEU A 74 9.87 2.25 -13.03
CA LEU A 74 9.06 1.36 -12.19
C LEU A 74 7.56 1.49 -12.51
N LEU A 75 7.07 2.73 -12.69
CA LEU A 75 5.66 2.98 -13.00
C LEU A 75 5.22 2.35 -14.33
N GLN A 76 6.10 2.31 -15.34
CA GLN A 76 5.82 1.65 -16.63
C GLN A 76 5.61 0.13 -16.53
N LEU A 77 6.09 -0.51 -15.45
CA LEU A 77 5.91 -1.95 -15.20
C LEU A 77 4.68 -2.25 -14.33
N CYS A 78 4.19 -1.25 -13.58
CA CYS A 78 3.04 -1.39 -12.72
C CYS A 78 1.75 -1.46 -13.55
N ASN A 79 0.81 -2.31 -13.12
CA ASN A 79 -0.56 -2.35 -13.67
C ASN A 79 -1.53 -1.84 -12.59
N ASP A 80 -2.48 -2.66 -12.14
CA ASP A 80 -3.50 -2.30 -11.16
C ASP A 80 -2.99 -2.36 -9.70
N ASN A 81 -1.67 -2.41 -9.50
CA ASN A 81 -1.03 -2.47 -8.19
C ASN A 81 -1.43 -1.25 -7.34
N LEU A 82 -1.57 -1.45 -6.02
CA LEU A 82 -1.58 -0.32 -5.08
C LEU A 82 -0.16 0.22 -4.96
N LEU A 83 0.01 1.51 -5.23
CA LEU A 83 1.31 2.18 -5.14
C LEU A 83 1.35 3.10 -3.92
N ILE A 84 2.30 2.88 -3.02
CA ILE A 84 2.50 3.71 -1.83
C ILE A 84 3.83 4.43 -1.97
N ALA A 85 3.77 5.73 -2.29
CA ALA A 85 4.97 6.54 -2.50
C ALA A 85 5.37 7.20 -1.19
N ASN A 86 6.42 6.69 -0.55
CA ASN A 86 7.00 7.24 0.66
C ASN A 86 7.89 8.44 0.32
N VAL A 87 7.42 9.63 0.66
CA VAL A 87 8.10 10.88 0.34
C VAL A 87 9.21 11.14 1.36
N LYS A 88 10.48 10.99 0.94
CA LYS A 88 11.63 11.07 1.86
C LYS A 88 12.21 12.48 2.02
N GLU A 89 11.60 13.45 1.39
CA GLU A 89 11.96 14.86 1.44
C GLU A 89 10.77 15.75 1.08
N SER A 90 10.64 16.87 1.79
CA SER A 90 9.48 17.74 1.68
C SER A 90 9.57 18.61 0.41
N GLY A 91 8.41 18.94 -0.18
CA GLY A 91 8.30 19.83 -1.32
C GLY A 91 8.22 19.14 -2.69
N ILE A 92 8.35 17.81 -2.74
CA ILE A 92 8.25 17.03 -3.99
C ILE A 92 6.86 16.39 -4.18
N GLU A 93 5.98 16.46 -3.19
CA GLU A 93 4.71 15.73 -3.13
C GLU A 93 3.81 16.01 -4.34
N ALA A 94 3.72 17.28 -4.76
CA ALA A 94 2.93 17.66 -5.93
C ALA A 94 3.50 17.09 -7.24
N GLN A 95 4.83 17.04 -7.34
CA GLN A 95 5.52 16.46 -8.49
C GLN A 95 5.32 14.94 -8.53
N VAL A 96 5.44 14.26 -7.38
CA VAL A 96 5.20 12.81 -7.24
C VAL A 96 3.76 12.46 -7.64
N ILE A 97 2.76 13.18 -7.12
CA ILE A 97 1.34 12.98 -7.50
C ILE A 97 1.16 13.17 -9.01
N SER A 98 1.71 14.24 -9.58
CA SER A 98 1.56 14.52 -11.01
C SER A 98 2.19 13.43 -11.88
N LEU A 99 3.33 12.87 -11.47
CA LEU A 99 4.02 11.82 -12.19
C LEU A 99 3.26 10.50 -12.13
N ILE A 100 2.88 10.04 -10.94
CA ILE A 100 2.20 8.74 -10.75
C ILE A 100 0.84 8.72 -11.45
N ARG A 101 0.10 9.84 -11.44
CA ARG A 101 -1.21 9.96 -12.11
C ARG A 101 -1.19 9.73 -13.62
N ASN A 102 -0.03 9.83 -14.26
CA ASN A 102 0.08 9.49 -15.68
C ASN A 102 0.01 7.97 -15.93
N TYR A 103 0.17 7.15 -14.89
CA TYR A 103 0.24 5.69 -14.96
C TYR A 103 -0.88 5.01 -14.15
N SER A 104 -1.23 5.54 -12.97
CA SER A 104 -2.24 4.94 -12.10
C SER A 104 -2.94 5.97 -11.21
N ASP A 105 -4.22 5.72 -10.92
CA ASP A 105 -4.97 6.43 -9.86
C ASP A 105 -5.04 5.63 -8.54
N ASN A 106 -4.52 4.39 -8.51
CA ASN A 106 -4.53 3.53 -7.33
C ASN A 106 -3.26 3.73 -6.49
N PHE A 107 -3.09 4.94 -5.96
CA PHE A 107 -1.91 5.28 -5.17
C PHE A 107 -2.21 6.33 -4.10
N PHE A 108 -1.28 6.46 -3.15
CA PHE A 108 -1.24 7.59 -2.25
C PHE A 108 0.19 7.87 -1.76
N LEU A 109 0.38 9.05 -1.18
CA LEU A 109 1.62 9.47 -0.57
C LEU A 109 1.67 9.09 0.91
N LEU A 110 2.79 8.49 1.32
CA LEU A 110 3.16 8.24 2.71
C LEU A 110 4.18 9.30 3.17
N ASP A 111 4.20 9.56 4.48
CA ASP A 111 5.13 10.47 5.16
C ASP A 111 5.12 11.93 4.66
N CYS A 112 3.96 12.37 4.15
CA CYS A 112 3.73 13.79 3.89
C CYS A 112 3.72 14.60 5.19
N GLU A 113 4.40 15.74 5.19
CA GLU A 113 4.33 16.64 6.34
C GLU A 113 2.92 17.20 6.57
N MET A 114 2.55 17.37 7.84
CA MET A 114 1.24 17.93 8.21
C MET A 114 0.92 19.29 7.55
N PRO A 115 1.86 20.25 7.41
CA PRO A 115 1.61 21.47 6.64
C PRO A 115 1.19 21.21 5.19
N TYR A 116 1.81 20.24 4.50
CA TYR A 116 1.40 19.87 3.15
C TYR A 116 -0.03 19.32 3.14
N ILE A 117 -0.32 18.41 4.07
CA ILE A 117 -1.65 17.81 4.22
C ILE A 117 -2.70 18.90 4.45
N ILE A 118 -2.51 19.80 5.43
CA ILE A 118 -3.44 20.89 5.77
C ILE A 118 -3.72 21.79 4.57
N ASN A 119 -2.70 22.07 3.76
CA ASN A 119 -2.86 22.95 2.59
C ASN A 119 -3.54 22.25 1.40
N ASN A 120 -3.58 20.91 1.36
CA ASN A 120 -3.97 20.18 0.16
C ASN A 120 -5.08 19.14 0.35
N TYR A 121 -5.48 18.78 1.58
CA TYR A 121 -6.41 17.66 1.81
C TYR A 121 -7.73 17.76 1.05
N LYS A 122 -8.28 18.97 0.88
CA LYS A 122 -9.54 19.17 0.15
C LYS A 122 -9.46 18.90 -1.35
N THR A 123 -8.29 19.09 -1.96
CA THR A 123 -8.10 18.97 -3.41
C THR A 123 -7.33 17.71 -3.81
N LYS A 124 -6.49 17.18 -2.90
CA LYS A 124 -5.62 16.02 -3.14
C LYS A 124 -5.89 14.85 -2.21
N GLY A 125 -6.94 14.88 -1.39
CA GLY A 125 -7.21 13.87 -0.36
C GLY A 125 -7.37 12.42 -0.86
N ASN A 126 -7.65 12.22 -2.15
CA ASN A 126 -7.61 10.89 -2.77
C ASN A 126 -6.21 10.24 -2.79
N TYR A 127 -5.16 11.07 -2.75
CA TYR A 127 -3.75 10.66 -2.89
C TYR A 127 -2.92 10.95 -1.64
N LEU A 128 -3.57 11.33 -0.53
CA LEU A 128 -2.91 11.56 0.76
C LEU A 128 -3.30 10.46 1.73
N SER A 129 -2.45 10.26 2.73
CA SER A 129 -2.76 9.45 3.90
C SER A 129 -2.67 10.27 5.19
N ILE A 130 -3.40 9.84 6.21
CA ILE A 130 -3.17 10.24 7.60
C ILE A 130 -2.67 9.02 8.37
N ARG A 131 -1.65 9.24 9.18
CA ARG A 131 -1.09 8.21 10.05
C ARG A 131 -1.91 8.07 11.34
N TYR A 132 -2.06 6.84 11.78
CA TYR A 132 -2.66 6.47 13.05
C TYR A 132 -1.74 5.48 13.77
N SER A 133 -1.42 5.77 15.02
CA SER A 133 -0.55 4.93 15.84
C SER A 133 -0.86 5.14 17.33
N ASN A 134 -0.08 4.55 18.22
CA ASN A 134 -0.18 4.87 19.65
C ASN A 134 0.26 6.30 19.97
N LEU A 135 1.10 6.91 19.12
CA LEU A 135 1.58 8.29 19.26
C LEU A 135 0.77 9.28 18.43
N GLU A 136 0.17 8.82 17.33
CA GLU A 136 -0.64 9.64 16.42
C GLU A 136 -2.12 9.37 16.65
N SER A 137 -2.81 10.34 17.25
CA SER A 137 -4.16 10.13 17.78
C SER A 137 -5.22 9.90 16.70
N ILE A 138 -6.25 9.14 17.05
CA ILE A 138 -7.45 8.99 16.20
C ILE A 138 -8.14 10.33 15.94
N ASN A 139 -8.08 11.28 16.88
CA ASN A 139 -8.63 12.63 16.69
C ASN A 139 -7.98 13.35 15.50
N THR A 140 -6.71 13.06 15.20
CA THR A 140 -6.03 13.57 14.00
C THR A 140 -6.71 13.02 12.76
N VAL A 141 -6.98 11.71 12.71
CA VAL A 141 -7.71 11.05 11.61
C VAL A 141 -9.09 11.70 11.41
N ASP A 142 -9.84 11.90 12.49
CA ASP A 142 -11.20 12.46 12.46
C ASP A 142 -11.26 13.83 11.79
N ASN A 143 -10.22 14.66 11.94
CA ASN A 143 -10.16 15.99 11.33
C ASN A 143 -10.10 15.94 9.78
N PHE A 144 -9.63 14.83 9.20
CA PHE A 144 -9.37 14.74 7.75
C PHE A 144 -10.17 13.67 7.03
N ILE A 145 -10.80 12.74 7.75
CA ILE A 145 -11.38 11.52 7.15
C ILE A 145 -12.45 11.78 6.09
N ASN A 146 -13.16 12.91 6.16
CA ASN A 146 -14.13 13.30 5.15
C ASN A 146 -13.51 13.68 3.79
N TYR A 147 -12.18 13.84 3.73
CA TYR A 147 -11.44 14.25 2.54
C TYR A 147 -10.33 13.26 2.18
N ILE A 148 -9.66 12.69 3.18
CA ILE A 148 -8.54 11.78 3.01
C ILE A 148 -9.02 10.33 3.02
N LYS A 149 -8.72 9.61 1.94
CA LYS A 149 -9.18 8.24 1.72
C LYS A 149 -8.30 7.17 2.37
N TRP A 150 -7.09 7.50 2.77
CA TRP A 150 -6.13 6.49 3.23
C TRP A 150 -5.74 6.72 4.67
N ILE A 151 -5.86 5.68 5.48
CA ILE A 151 -5.36 5.64 6.85
C ILE A 151 -4.19 4.68 6.88
N TRP A 152 -3.02 5.20 7.23
CA TRP A 152 -1.80 4.41 7.43
C TRP A 152 -1.68 4.08 8.91
N VAL A 153 -1.72 2.80 9.27
CA VAL A 153 -1.70 2.36 10.67
C VAL A 153 -0.34 1.77 11.01
N ASP A 154 0.47 2.53 11.76
CA ASP A 154 1.77 2.07 12.21
C ASP A 154 1.69 1.29 13.53
N THR A 155 2.43 0.19 13.60
CA THR A 155 2.46 -0.74 14.73
C THR A 155 3.73 -0.65 15.58
N TYR A 156 4.27 0.56 15.73
CA TYR A 156 5.40 0.86 16.64
C TYR A 156 5.19 0.24 18.01
N ASP A 157 3.96 0.31 18.51
CA ASP A 157 3.42 -0.41 19.67
C ASP A 157 2.04 -1.01 19.32
N GLU A 158 1.35 -1.56 20.31
CA GLU A 158 -0.01 -2.04 20.13
C GLU A 158 -0.97 -0.88 19.80
N VAL A 159 -1.64 -0.96 18.65
CA VAL A 159 -2.65 0.00 18.21
C VAL A 159 -4.05 -0.55 18.44
N ASP A 160 -4.95 0.30 18.93
CA ASP A 160 -6.38 -0.01 19.05
C ASP A 160 -7.08 0.12 17.70
N ILE A 161 -6.77 -0.81 16.79
CA ILE A 161 -7.29 -0.85 15.41
C ILE A 161 -8.82 -0.89 15.37
N LYS A 162 -9.47 -1.39 16.41
CA LYS A 162 -10.93 -1.47 16.52
C LYS A 162 -11.58 -0.09 16.50
N LYS A 163 -10.87 0.97 16.90
CA LYS A 163 -11.38 2.34 16.78
C LYS A 163 -11.78 2.70 15.35
N LEU A 164 -11.14 2.10 14.35
CA LEU A 164 -11.45 2.31 12.94
C LEU A 164 -12.62 1.48 12.42
N ASN A 165 -13.19 0.59 13.24
CA ASN A 165 -14.34 -0.24 12.89
C ASN A 165 -15.65 0.46 13.26
N ASN A 166 -15.97 1.53 12.53
CA ASN A 166 -17.27 2.20 12.59
C ASN A 166 -17.56 2.99 11.29
N GLU A 167 -18.79 3.49 11.15
CA GLU A 167 -19.27 4.12 9.91
C GLU A 167 -18.52 5.40 9.52
N LEU A 168 -17.88 6.11 10.47
CA LEU A 168 -17.10 7.31 10.17
C LEU A 168 -15.96 7.03 9.18
N TYR A 169 -15.37 5.84 9.26
CA TYR A 169 -14.22 5.45 8.45
C TYR A 169 -14.60 4.58 7.25
N ALA A 170 -15.90 4.30 7.02
CA ALA A 170 -16.36 3.33 6.02
C ALA A 170 -15.92 3.66 4.58
N ASN A 171 -15.70 4.94 4.28
CA ASN A 171 -15.26 5.40 2.95
C ASN A 171 -13.73 5.47 2.79
N SER A 172 -12.97 5.16 3.84
CA SER A 172 -11.52 5.24 3.84
C SER A 172 -10.92 3.85 3.89
N LYS A 173 -9.81 3.63 3.19
CA LYS A 173 -9.05 2.40 3.15
C LYS A 173 -7.97 2.42 4.24
N ILE A 174 -7.83 1.31 4.95
CA ILE A 174 -6.90 1.12 6.05
C ILE A 174 -5.74 0.25 5.56
N VAL A 175 -4.54 0.82 5.58
CA VAL A 175 -3.29 0.09 5.34
C VAL A 175 -2.61 -0.14 6.68
N PHE A 176 -2.52 -1.41 7.07
CA PHE A 176 -1.94 -1.83 8.33
C PHE A 176 -0.47 -2.21 8.14
N VAL A 177 0.43 -1.61 8.91
CA VAL A 177 1.85 -1.96 8.89
C VAL A 177 2.07 -3.20 9.74
N SER A 178 2.60 -4.25 9.13
CA SER A 178 2.86 -5.50 9.84
C SER A 178 3.91 -5.31 10.95
N PRO A 179 3.73 -5.84 12.18
CA PRO A 179 4.57 -5.46 13.33
C PRO A 179 6.03 -5.93 13.27
N GLU A 180 6.37 -6.94 12.47
CA GLU A 180 7.76 -7.35 12.25
C GLU A 180 8.61 -6.24 11.62
N ARG A 181 7.97 -5.26 10.98
CA ARG A 181 8.65 -4.10 10.38
C ARG A 181 9.37 -3.23 11.40
N TRP A 182 9.05 -3.42 12.67
CA TRP A 182 9.67 -2.75 13.82
C TRP A 182 10.62 -3.68 14.59
N ASP A 183 11.23 -4.65 13.90
CA ASP A 183 12.20 -5.62 14.45
C ASP A 183 11.67 -6.40 15.66
N LYS A 184 10.35 -6.55 15.74
CA LYS A 184 9.70 -7.37 16.76
C LYS A 184 9.79 -8.82 16.29
N GLU A 185 10.37 -9.69 17.12
CA GLU A 185 10.23 -11.14 16.93
C GLU A 185 8.78 -11.53 17.19
N ILE A 186 7.97 -11.63 16.13
CA ILE A 186 6.56 -12.00 16.21
C ILE A 186 6.30 -13.23 15.35
N ASN A 187 5.44 -14.12 15.84
CA ASN A 187 4.79 -15.10 15.00
C ASN A 187 3.60 -14.42 14.30
N ILE A 188 3.70 -14.24 12.98
CA ILE A 188 2.69 -13.55 12.16
C ILE A 188 1.32 -14.22 12.28
N ASP A 189 1.27 -15.54 12.27
CA ASP A 189 0.00 -16.28 12.33
C ASP A 189 -0.70 -16.07 13.67
N GLU A 190 0.03 -16.08 14.78
CA GLU A 190 -0.52 -15.76 16.09
C GLU A 190 -1.01 -14.30 16.19
N TYR A 191 -0.33 -13.38 15.51
CA TYR A 191 -0.73 -11.98 15.49
C TYR A 191 -2.01 -11.75 14.67
N ILE A 192 -2.11 -12.42 13.53
CA ILE A 192 -3.32 -12.46 12.69
C ILE A 192 -4.53 -12.91 13.51
N GLU A 193 -4.40 -13.98 14.29
CA GLU A 193 -5.47 -14.45 15.19
C GLU A 193 -5.86 -13.40 16.24
N LYS A 194 -4.91 -12.63 16.78
CA LYS A 194 -5.22 -11.51 17.69
C LYS A 194 -6.02 -10.42 17.00
N LEU A 195 -5.69 -10.07 15.75
CA LEU A 195 -6.42 -9.06 14.99
C LEU A 195 -7.85 -9.51 14.69
N ARG A 196 -8.05 -10.78 14.34
CA ARG A 196 -9.37 -11.39 14.11
C ARG A 196 -10.26 -11.32 15.34
N ASN A 197 -9.72 -11.69 16.49
CA ASN A 197 -10.44 -11.62 17.76
C ASN A 197 -10.85 -10.20 18.15
N LYS A 198 -10.20 -9.18 17.58
CA LYS A 198 -10.53 -7.76 17.80
C LYS A 198 -11.53 -7.19 16.79
N ASP A 199 -11.99 -8.00 15.81
CA ASP A 199 -12.82 -7.54 14.70
C ASP A 199 -12.18 -6.34 13.97
N ALA A 200 -10.88 -6.48 13.67
CA ALA A 200 -10.10 -5.43 13.03
C ALA A 200 -10.49 -5.27 11.56
N ARG A 201 -10.91 -4.06 11.18
CA ARG A 201 -11.08 -3.70 9.77
C ARG A 201 -9.73 -3.31 9.18
N ILE A 202 -9.24 -4.12 8.24
CA ILE A 202 -7.98 -3.88 7.54
C ILE A 202 -8.23 -4.16 6.06
N ASP A 203 -7.99 -3.16 5.20
CA ASP A 203 -8.17 -3.30 3.76
C ASP A 203 -6.87 -3.79 3.09
N PHE A 204 -5.70 -3.38 3.60
CA PHE A 204 -4.40 -3.79 3.10
C PHE A 204 -3.41 -4.03 4.24
N VAL A 205 -2.44 -4.91 4.03
CA VAL A 205 -1.28 -5.07 4.93
C VAL A 205 0.00 -4.78 4.17
N MET A 206 0.81 -3.86 4.72
CA MET A 206 2.19 -3.67 4.29
C MET A 206 3.11 -4.57 5.11
N THR A 207 3.94 -5.37 4.44
CA THR A 207 4.75 -6.42 5.06
C THR A 207 6.06 -6.61 4.29
N ASP A 208 7.02 -7.29 4.91
CA ASP A 208 8.17 -7.82 4.16
C ASP A 208 7.72 -9.02 3.29
N GLU A 209 8.40 -9.23 2.16
CA GLU A 209 8.06 -10.27 1.18
C GLU A 209 7.97 -11.68 1.80
N ASN A 210 8.88 -11.99 2.73
CA ASN A 210 8.95 -13.29 3.39
C ASN A 210 7.66 -13.65 4.16
N ASN A 211 6.91 -12.66 4.63
CA ASN A 211 5.67 -12.86 5.39
C ASN A 211 4.40 -12.63 4.56
N ALA A 212 4.53 -12.18 3.31
CA ALA A 212 3.40 -11.85 2.44
C ALA A 212 2.39 -12.99 2.30
N LYS A 213 2.89 -14.22 2.10
CA LYS A 213 2.02 -15.40 1.96
C LYS A 213 1.27 -15.76 3.24
N SER A 214 1.86 -15.52 4.41
CA SER A 214 1.19 -15.74 5.69
C SER A 214 0.01 -14.79 5.84
N TRP A 215 0.21 -13.49 5.56
CA TRP A 215 -0.89 -12.52 5.55
C TRP A 215 -1.96 -12.83 4.51
N GLU A 216 -1.57 -13.16 3.27
CA GLU A 216 -2.51 -13.46 2.20
C GLU A 216 -3.41 -14.65 2.57
N ASN A 217 -2.80 -15.76 2.99
CA ASN A 217 -3.52 -17.00 3.26
C ASN A 217 -4.29 -16.97 4.58
N ASN A 218 -3.69 -16.37 5.61
CA ASN A 218 -4.20 -16.48 6.98
C ASN A 218 -4.97 -15.25 7.42
N PHE A 219 -4.95 -14.12 6.72
CA PHE A 219 -5.82 -12.98 7.06
C PHE A 219 -6.92 -12.79 6.02
N PHE A 220 -6.57 -12.74 4.74
CA PHE A 220 -7.52 -12.34 3.70
C PHE A 220 -8.24 -13.49 2.99
N ASN A 221 -7.63 -14.67 2.83
CA ASN A 221 -8.23 -15.79 2.10
C ASN A 221 -8.99 -16.79 2.99
N TYR A 222 -9.41 -16.36 4.18
CA TYR A 222 -10.11 -17.18 5.16
C TYR A 222 -11.63 -16.99 5.10
#